data_AF-A0A4Y2ND33-F1
#
_entry.id   AF-A0A4Y2ND33-F1
#
_cell.length_a   1.000
_cell.length_b   1.000
_cell.length_c   1.000
_cell.angle_alpha   90.00
_cell.angle_beta   90.00
_cell.angle_gamma   90.00
#
_symmetry.space_group_name_H-M   'P 1'
#
loop_
_entity.id
_entity.type
_entity.pdbx_description
1 polymer ?
#
loop_
_entity_poly.entity_id
_entity_poly.type
_entity_poly.pdbx_seq_one_letter_code
_entity_poly.pdbx_strand_id
1 'polypeptide(L)'
;MPETGPLTRSMGKQFEKLFAMMVEMKAGQEEMRVAQAGLKQKKEAGQEEMKVAQAGLEQKMEAGEEEMQSGQEEIKNQIQVHVESQVDEIKIHVDGCIGKIEEEVQCVKGKIDKVESEVQEKIGNLERRISELEDRPNNYQTSPELMYARSTIKPLTFDGQTSWTVFKTQFDVVSSTNGWTDFVKASQLVASLRGSAAEVLQGIPADKLTELTTVEKALESRFGDSHLTQFYRTELKTRSQKPGESLQVLAADVK
;
A
#
# COMPACT_ATOMS: atom_id res chain seq x y z
N MET A 1 132.75 39.62 -61.59
CA MET A 1 131.41 39.66 -60.98
C MET A 1 130.49 38.97 -61.96
N PRO A 2 129.88 37.81 -61.64
CA PRO A 2 129.33 36.96 -62.68
C PRO A 2 128.01 37.53 -63.18
N GLU A 3 127.98 37.86 -64.46
CA GLU A 3 126.74 38.16 -65.16
C GLU A 3 125.90 36.89 -65.28
N THR A 4 124.76 36.91 -64.62
CA THR A 4 123.73 35.87 -64.74
C THR A 4 122.99 36.07 -66.07
N GLY A 5 123.21 35.18 -67.04
CA GLY A 5 122.67 35.29 -68.41
C GLY A 5 121.13 35.20 -68.53
N PRO A 6 120.55 35.55 -69.70
CA PRO A 6 119.11 35.72 -69.94
C PRO A 6 118.22 34.52 -69.55
N LEU A 7 118.78 33.31 -69.54
CA LEU A 7 118.13 32.07 -69.10
C LEU A 7 117.77 32.06 -67.59
N THR A 8 118.61 32.65 -66.73
CA THR A 8 118.37 32.68 -65.27
C THR A 8 117.23 33.63 -64.87
N ARG A 9 117.09 34.76 -65.58
CA ARG A 9 116.01 35.74 -65.38
C ARG A 9 114.65 35.23 -65.88
N SER A 10 114.65 34.40 -66.93
CA SER A 10 113.44 33.76 -67.47
C SER A 10 112.92 32.65 -66.56
N MET A 11 113.81 31.79 -66.03
CA MET A 11 113.43 30.78 -65.03
C MET A 11 112.82 31.43 -63.77
N GLY A 12 113.39 32.52 -63.27
CA GLY A 12 112.85 33.24 -62.11
C GLY A 12 111.40 33.72 -62.32
N LYS A 13 111.07 34.26 -63.51
CA LYS A 13 109.70 34.69 -63.83
C LYS A 13 108.69 33.53 -63.90
N GLN A 14 109.12 32.35 -64.36
CA GLN A 14 108.27 31.15 -64.40
C GLN A 14 108.02 30.60 -62.97
N PHE A 15 109.05 30.59 -62.11
CA PHE A 15 108.89 30.23 -60.70
C PHE A 15 107.99 31.21 -59.95
N GLU A 16 108.11 32.52 -60.18
CA GLU A 16 107.23 33.53 -59.58
C GLU A 16 105.76 33.34 -59.98
N LYS A 17 105.52 33.02 -61.25
CA LYS A 17 104.18 32.72 -61.78
C LYS A 17 103.60 31.43 -61.16
N LEU A 18 104.44 30.42 -60.93
CA LEU A 18 104.07 29.19 -60.24
C LEU A 18 103.75 29.44 -58.76
N PHE A 19 104.51 30.32 -58.10
CA PHE A 19 104.29 30.71 -56.70
C PHE A 19 102.99 31.50 -56.54
N ALA A 20 102.72 32.46 -57.44
CA ALA A 20 101.47 33.21 -57.47
C ALA A 20 100.27 32.26 -57.67
N MET A 21 100.37 31.29 -58.58
CA MET A 21 99.33 30.29 -58.83
C MET A 21 99.11 29.37 -57.61
N MET A 22 100.18 29.02 -56.88
CA MET A 22 100.09 28.25 -55.63
C MET A 22 99.44 29.06 -54.51
N VAL A 23 99.73 30.36 -54.43
CA VAL A 23 99.09 31.29 -53.48
C VAL A 23 97.59 31.43 -53.79
N GLU A 24 97.22 31.63 -55.05
CA GLU A 24 95.80 31.70 -55.47
C GLU A 24 95.07 30.38 -55.20
N MET A 25 95.68 29.23 -55.50
CA MET A 25 95.09 27.92 -55.23
C MET A 25 94.90 27.69 -53.73
N LYS A 26 95.87 28.12 -52.91
CA LYS A 26 95.78 28.03 -51.45
C LYS A 26 94.71 28.96 -50.89
N ALA A 27 94.59 30.17 -51.45
CA ALA A 27 93.53 31.11 -51.10
C ALA A 27 92.13 30.56 -51.48
N GLY A 28 91.98 30.02 -52.69
CA GLY A 28 90.73 29.39 -53.13
C GLY A 28 90.36 28.14 -52.32
N GLN A 29 91.36 27.34 -51.88
CA GLN A 29 91.13 26.24 -50.95
C GLN A 29 90.66 26.73 -49.58
N GLU A 30 91.25 27.80 -49.05
CA GLU A 30 90.86 28.38 -47.77
C GLU A 30 89.46 29.00 -47.83
N GLU A 31 89.12 29.73 -48.91
CA GLU A 31 87.77 30.24 -49.15
C GLU A 31 86.74 29.11 -49.24
N MET A 32 87.05 28.02 -49.95
CA MET A 32 86.19 26.84 -50.00
C MET A 32 86.00 26.23 -48.61
N ARG A 33 87.07 26.16 -47.81
CA ARG A 33 87.02 25.63 -46.45
C ARG A 33 86.17 26.50 -45.53
N VAL A 34 86.29 27.82 -45.64
CA VAL A 34 85.47 28.79 -44.91
C VAL A 34 84.00 28.71 -45.35
N ALA A 35 83.72 28.62 -46.65
CA ALA A 35 82.37 28.46 -47.17
C ALA A 35 81.72 27.17 -46.67
N GLN A 36 82.47 26.06 -46.67
CA GLN A 36 81.99 24.77 -46.18
C GLN A 36 81.74 24.79 -44.66
N ALA A 37 82.59 25.46 -43.88
CA ALA A 37 82.39 25.69 -42.45
C ALA A 37 81.15 26.55 -42.19
N GLY A 38 80.94 27.64 -42.95
CA GLY A 38 79.77 28.50 -42.83
C GLY A 38 78.45 27.78 -43.17
N LEU A 39 78.45 26.92 -44.20
CA LEU A 39 77.31 26.07 -44.53
C LEU A 39 77.00 25.07 -43.42
N LYS A 40 78.04 24.43 -42.85
CA LYS A 40 77.89 23.50 -41.73
C LYS A 40 77.31 24.19 -40.50
N GLN A 41 77.83 25.37 -40.15
CA GLN A 41 77.36 26.14 -39.01
C GLN A 41 75.91 26.62 -39.19
N LYS A 42 75.50 27.05 -40.40
CA LYS A 42 74.10 27.39 -40.69
C LYS A 42 73.17 26.19 -40.57
N LYS A 43 73.60 25.00 -41.00
CA LYS A 43 72.81 23.77 -40.85
C LYS A 43 72.65 23.40 -39.38
N GLU A 44 73.73 23.48 -38.60
CA GLU A 44 73.71 23.22 -37.15
C GLU A 44 72.80 24.22 -36.43
N ALA A 45 72.91 25.52 -36.74
CA ALA A 45 72.03 26.55 -36.19
C ALA A 45 70.55 26.31 -36.55
N GLY A 46 70.24 25.99 -37.82
CA GLY A 46 68.87 25.68 -38.23
C GLY A 46 68.31 24.41 -37.59
N GLN A 47 69.15 23.38 -37.37
CA GLN A 47 68.75 22.19 -36.61
C GLN A 47 68.47 22.53 -35.15
N GLU A 48 69.28 23.39 -34.53
CA GLU A 48 69.11 23.76 -33.13
C GLU A 48 67.87 24.64 -32.94
N GLU A 49 67.62 25.60 -33.82
CA GLU A 49 66.37 26.38 -33.83
C GLU A 49 65.15 25.47 -33.98
N MET A 50 65.22 24.44 -34.84
CA MET A 50 64.14 23.47 -35.00
C MET A 50 63.88 22.66 -33.73
N LYS A 51 64.93 22.23 -33.02
CA LYS A 51 64.78 21.55 -31.74
C LYS A 51 64.17 22.46 -30.67
N VAL A 52 64.62 23.72 -30.60
CA VAL A 52 64.08 24.70 -29.65
C VAL A 52 62.61 24.99 -29.95
N ALA A 53 62.24 25.13 -31.23
CA ALA A 53 60.86 25.31 -31.64
C ALA A 53 60.00 24.09 -31.28
N GLN A 54 60.51 22.87 -31.50
CA GLN A 54 59.81 21.63 -31.12
C GLN A 54 59.62 21.53 -29.60
N ALA A 55 60.68 21.76 -28.82
CA ALA A 55 60.61 21.73 -27.36
C ALA A 55 59.66 22.79 -26.80
N GLY A 56 59.61 23.98 -27.41
CA GLY A 56 58.66 25.04 -27.03
C GLY A 56 57.20 24.69 -27.36
N LEU A 57 56.96 23.88 -28.39
CA LEU A 57 55.62 23.36 -28.69
C LEU A 57 55.22 22.26 -27.71
N GLU A 58 56.13 21.33 -27.40
CA GLU A 58 55.91 20.28 -26.40
C GLU A 58 55.59 20.88 -25.03
N GLN A 59 56.38 21.84 -24.54
CA GLN A 59 56.09 22.54 -23.28
C GLN A 59 54.72 23.22 -23.26
N LYS A 60 54.30 23.84 -24.37
CA LYS A 60 52.97 24.48 -24.44
C LYS A 60 51.83 23.47 -24.41
N MET A 61 52.03 22.29 -25.01
CA MET A 61 51.04 21.22 -24.91
C MET A 61 50.98 20.65 -23.51
N GLU A 62 52.12 20.37 -22.88
CA GLU A 62 52.19 19.90 -21.50
C GLU A 62 51.54 20.90 -20.54
N ALA A 63 51.88 22.19 -20.64
CA ALA A 63 51.28 23.23 -19.80
C ALA A 63 49.77 23.36 -20.03
N GLY A 64 49.29 23.25 -21.28
CA GLY A 64 47.87 23.28 -21.59
C GLY A 64 47.12 22.04 -21.08
N GLU A 65 47.76 20.87 -21.07
CA GLU A 65 47.21 19.64 -20.52
C GLU A 65 47.14 19.70 -18.99
N GLU A 66 48.18 20.19 -18.32
CA GLU A 66 48.18 20.42 -16.86
C GLU A 66 47.11 21.42 -16.42
N GLU A 67 46.96 22.54 -17.15
CA GLU A 67 45.93 23.54 -16.86
C GLU A 67 44.53 22.95 -17.01
N MET A 68 44.31 22.13 -18.04
CA MET A 68 43.04 21.43 -18.25
C MET A 68 42.75 20.42 -17.14
N GLN A 69 43.75 19.63 -16.72
CA GLN A 69 43.59 18.67 -15.63
C GLN A 69 43.31 19.38 -14.31
N SER A 70 44.03 20.46 -14.01
CA SER A 70 43.81 21.27 -12.82
C SER A 70 42.40 21.88 -12.80
N GLY A 71 41.96 22.47 -13.92
CA GLY A 71 40.61 23.02 -14.05
C GLY A 71 39.50 21.97 -13.92
N GLN A 72 39.71 20.77 -14.46
CA GLN A 72 38.78 19.65 -14.28
C GLN A 72 38.70 19.19 -12.83
N GLU A 73 39.84 19.08 -12.14
CA GLU A 73 39.86 18.67 -10.74
C GLU A 73 39.24 19.74 -9.83
N GLU A 74 39.44 21.02 -10.13
CA GLU A 74 38.79 22.12 -9.41
C GLU A 74 37.27 22.06 -9.55
N ILE A 75 36.76 21.92 -10.77
CA ILE A 75 35.30 21.82 -11.03
C ILE A 75 34.72 20.59 -10.32
N LYS A 76 35.40 19.45 -10.39
CA LYS A 76 34.99 18.22 -9.72
C LYS A 76 34.93 18.40 -8.21
N ASN A 77 35.95 19.02 -7.61
CA ASN A 77 35.97 19.29 -6.17
C ASN A 77 34.86 20.26 -5.75
N GLN A 78 34.60 21.32 -6.53
CA GLN A 78 33.50 22.25 -6.26
C GLN A 78 32.13 21.55 -6.34
N ILE A 79 31.90 20.73 -7.37
CA ILE A 79 30.67 19.93 -7.50
C ILE A 79 30.52 18.98 -6.33
N GLN A 80 31.59 18.28 -5.95
CA GLN A 80 31.56 17.33 -4.86
C GLN A 80 31.21 18.02 -3.53
N VAL A 81 31.90 19.10 -3.19
CA VAL A 81 31.61 19.88 -1.96
C VAL A 81 30.18 20.42 -1.96
N HIS A 82 29.68 20.90 -3.11
CA HIS A 82 28.31 21.41 -3.20
C HIS A 82 27.28 20.31 -2.98
N VAL A 83 27.48 19.13 -3.58
CA VAL A 83 26.58 17.98 -3.42
C VAL A 83 26.61 17.49 -1.98
N GLU A 84 27.80 17.36 -1.37
CA GLU A 84 27.95 16.95 0.04
C GLU A 84 27.21 17.91 0.97
N SER A 85 27.38 19.23 0.77
CA SER A 85 26.67 20.24 1.56
C SER A 85 25.15 20.17 1.39
N GLN A 86 24.64 19.95 0.18
CA GLN A 86 23.19 19.81 -0.05
C GLN A 86 22.62 18.55 0.59
N VAL A 87 23.36 17.44 0.52
CA VAL A 87 22.95 16.18 1.15
C VAL A 87 22.89 16.35 2.67
N ASP A 88 23.86 17.04 3.27
CA ASP A 88 23.86 17.31 4.70
C ASP A 88 22.69 18.22 5.12
N GLU A 89 22.38 19.25 4.34
CA GLU A 89 21.23 20.13 4.61
C GLU A 89 19.89 19.36 4.53
N ILE A 90 19.72 18.53 3.49
CA ILE A 90 18.55 17.66 3.33
C ILE A 90 18.44 16.69 4.52
N LYS A 91 19.56 16.10 4.93
CA LYS A 91 19.60 15.18 6.07
C LYS A 91 19.13 15.86 7.35
N ILE A 92 19.63 17.06 7.65
CA ILE A 92 19.20 17.85 8.81
C ILE A 92 17.69 18.12 8.75
N HIS A 93 17.17 18.46 7.56
CA HIS A 93 15.75 18.73 7.39
C HIS A 93 14.88 17.47 7.61
N VAL A 94 15.32 16.33 7.07
CA VAL A 94 14.63 15.04 7.24
C VAL A 94 14.65 14.61 8.71
N ASP A 95 15.80 14.67 9.39
CA ASP A 95 15.93 14.33 10.81
C ASP A 95 15.01 15.22 11.68
N GLY A 96 14.92 16.52 11.36
CA GLY A 96 14.00 17.44 12.03
C GLY A 96 12.52 17.12 11.79
N CYS A 97 12.14 16.69 10.59
CA CYS A 97 10.79 16.22 10.30
C CYS A 97 10.47 14.91 11.03
N ILE A 98 11.41 13.96 11.08
CA ILE A 98 11.27 12.71 11.83
C ILE A 98 11.03 13.00 13.31
N GLY A 99 11.82 13.88 13.93
CA GLY A 99 11.65 14.23 15.34
C GLY A 99 10.27 14.80 15.67
N LYS A 100 9.74 15.69 14.82
CA LYS A 100 8.36 16.22 15.00
C LYS A 100 7.31 15.13 14.92
N ILE A 101 7.44 14.21 13.97
CA ILE A 101 6.51 13.08 13.83
C ILE A 101 6.58 12.18 15.06
N GLU A 102 7.79 11.89 15.55
CA GLU A 102 7.97 11.09 16.77
C GLU A 102 7.30 11.73 17.99
N GLU A 103 7.43 13.04 18.17
CA GLU A 103 6.74 13.79 19.22
C GLU A 103 5.21 13.68 19.12
N GLU A 104 4.66 13.86 17.91
CA GLU A 104 3.22 13.72 17.67
C GLU A 104 2.73 12.29 17.94
N VAL A 105 3.47 11.28 17.50
CA VAL A 105 3.14 9.87 17.76
C VAL A 105 3.14 9.57 19.27
N GLN A 106 4.12 10.07 20.03
CA GLN A 106 4.14 9.90 21.49
C GLN A 106 2.96 10.62 22.17
N CYS A 107 2.60 11.82 21.71
CA CYS A 107 1.43 12.55 22.21
C CYS A 107 0.13 11.77 21.96
N VAL A 108 -0.06 11.25 20.75
CA VAL A 108 -1.22 10.44 20.40
C VAL A 108 -1.27 9.16 21.22
N LYS A 109 -0.13 8.47 21.39
CA LYS A 109 -0.02 7.28 22.23
C LYS A 109 -0.49 7.55 23.66
N GLY A 110 -0.01 8.62 24.29
CA GLY A 110 -0.44 8.99 25.65
C GLY A 110 -1.94 9.32 25.75
N LYS A 111 -2.53 9.92 24.71
CA LYS A 111 -3.99 10.14 24.65
C LYS A 111 -4.76 8.81 24.56
N ILE A 112 -4.26 7.85 23.79
CA ILE A 112 -4.85 6.52 23.66
C ILE A 112 -4.80 5.80 25.02
N ASP A 113 -3.65 5.78 25.68
CA ASP A 113 -3.48 5.14 27.00
C ASP A 113 -4.44 5.72 28.05
N LYS A 114 -4.65 7.05 28.00
CA LYS A 114 -5.62 7.73 28.87
C LYS A 114 -7.06 7.29 28.58
N VAL A 115 -7.46 7.27 27.30
CA VAL A 115 -8.80 6.83 26.90
C VAL A 115 -9.03 5.36 27.28
N GLU A 116 -8.04 4.50 27.08
CA GLU A 116 -8.10 3.10 27.48
C GLU A 116 -8.36 2.97 28.98
N SER A 117 -7.62 3.71 29.80
CA SER A 117 -7.80 3.73 31.26
C SER A 117 -9.21 4.18 31.67
N GLU A 118 -9.73 5.26 31.07
CA GLU A 118 -11.09 5.76 31.35
C GLU A 118 -12.18 4.76 30.94
N VAL A 119 -11.98 4.05 29.83
CA VAL A 119 -12.91 3.02 29.36
C VAL A 119 -12.89 1.81 30.30
N GLN A 120 -11.71 1.34 30.69
CA GLN A 120 -11.56 0.24 31.65
C GLN A 120 -12.22 0.57 33.00
N GLU A 121 -12.05 1.79 33.51
CA GLU A 121 -12.72 2.24 34.75
C GLU A 121 -14.25 2.22 34.62
N LYS A 122 -14.78 2.74 33.49
CA LYS A 122 -16.22 2.75 33.23
C LYS A 122 -16.79 1.34 33.11
N ILE A 123 -16.07 0.42 32.47
CA ILE A 123 -16.46 -1.00 32.39
C ILE A 123 -16.54 -1.60 33.79
N GLY A 124 -15.50 -1.43 34.62
CA GLY A 124 -15.52 -1.95 36.00
C GLY A 124 -16.61 -1.33 36.88
N ASN A 125 -16.98 -0.07 36.64
CA ASN A 125 -18.14 0.56 37.31
C ASN A 125 -19.46 -0.09 36.87
N LEU A 126 -19.64 -0.34 35.58
CA LEU A 126 -20.83 -0.98 35.04
C LEU A 126 -20.97 -2.42 35.53
N GLU A 127 -19.89 -3.20 35.52
CA GLU A 127 -19.87 -4.57 36.06
C GLU A 127 -20.33 -4.60 37.52
N ARG A 128 -19.83 -3.69 38.36
CA ARG A 128 -20.26 -3.57 39.77
C ARG A 128 -21.75 -3.24 39.90
N ARG A 129 -22.25 -2.29 39.11
CA ARG A 129 -23.67 -1.91 39.10
C ARG A 129 -24.57 -3.05 38.63
N ILE A 130 -24.09 -3.88 37.69
CA ILE A 130 -24.81 -5.07 37.24
C ILE A 130 -24.90 -6.08 38.39
N SER A 131 -23.80 -6.38 39.07
CA SER A 131 -23.80 -7.28 40.23
C SER A 131 -24.71 -6.79 41.37
N GLU A 132 -24.69 -5.49 41.68
CA GLU A 132 -25.59 -4.88 42.67
C GLU A 132 -27.08 -5.02 42.29
N LEU A 133 -27.41 -4.99 40.99
CA LEU A 133 -28.78 -5.19 40.50
C LEU A 133 -29.19 -6.67 40.49
N GLU A 134 -28.25 -7.58 40.23
CA GLU A 134 -28.48 -9.04 40.28
C GLU A 134 -28.70 -9.53 41.72
N ASP A 135 -27.96 -8.99 42.70
CA ASP A 135 -28.04 -9.37 44.11
C ASP A 135 -29.20 -8.70 44.87
N ARG A 136 -29.81 -7.64 44.32
CA ARG A 136 -30.94 -6.98 44.96
C ARG A 136 -32.16 -7.92 44.92
N PRO A 137 -32.68 -8.37 46.08
CA PRO A 137 -33.95 -9.08 46.10
C PRO A 137 -35.00 -8.13 45.55
N ASN A 138 -35.80 -8.61 44.61
CA ASN A 138 -36.78 -7.86 43.86
C ASN A 138 -37.89 -7.30 44.77
N ASN A 139 -37.58 -6.29 45.60
CA ASN A 139 -38.54 -5.55 46.42
C ASN A 139 -38.87 -4.24 45.69
N TYR A 140 -39.43 -4.41 44.49
CA TYR A 140 -40.54 -3.53 44.16
C TYR A 140 -41.59 -3.82 45.21
N GLN A 141 -41.93 -2.82 46.02
CA GLN A 141 -43.16 -2.81 46.77
C GLN A 141 -44.30 -2.83 45.74
N THR A 142 -44.52 -4.01 45.20
CA THR A 142 -45.63 -4.37 44.36
C THR A 142 -46.78 -4.37 45.34
N SER A 143 -47.52 -3.26 45.41
CA SER A 143 -48.79 -3.24 46.10
C SER A 143 -49.53 -4.53 45.70
N PRO A 144 -50.04 -5.33 46.64
CA PRO A 144 -50.90 -6.46 46.34
C PRO A 144 -52.09 -6.09 45.42
N GLU A 145 -52.44 -4.80 45.34
CA GLU A 145 -53.48 -4.27 44.46
C GLU A 145 -53.07 -4.26 42.97
N LEU A 146 -51.77 -4.21 42.62
CA LEU A 146 -51.32 -4.26 41.23
C LEU A 146 -51.10 -5.68 40.68
N MET A 147 -50.90 -6.68 41.55
CA MET A 147 -50.79 -8.09 41.09
C MET A 147 -52.13 -8.66 40.63
N TYR A 148 -53.26 -8.12 41.13
CA TYR A 148 -54.60 -8.61 40.82
C TYR A 148 -55.30 -7.86 39.68
N ALA A 149 -54.71 -6.79 39.15
CA ALA A 149 -55.34 -5.99 38.08
C ALA A 149 -54.74 -6.24 36.68
N ARG A 150 -53.72 -7.10 36.52
CA ARG A 150 -53.28 -7.51 35.19
C ARG A 150 -54.11 -8.72 34.77
N SER A 151 -55.24 -8.46 34.12
CA SER A 151 -55.98 -9.50 33.40
C SER A 151 -55.04 -10.08 32.33
N THR A 152 -54.33 -11.15 32.66
CA THR A 152 -53.53 -11.89 31.67
C THR A 152 -54.50 -12.47 30.67
N ILE A 153 -54.49 -11.92 29.46
CA ILE A 153 -55.29 -12.47 28.36
C ILE A 153 -54.80 -13.90 28.16
N LYS A 154 -55.70 -14.87 28.36
CA LYS A 154 -55.36 -16.28 28.23
C LYS A 154 -54.97 -16.54 26.76
N PRO A 155 -53.85 -17.23 26.51
CA PRO A 155 -53.52 -17.67 25.16
C PRO A 155 -54.66 -18.54 24.62
N LEU A 156 -55.03 -18.32 23.35
CA LEU A 156 -55.99 -19.16 22.66
C LEU A 156 -55.39 -20.54 22.42
N THR A 157 -56.24 -21.54 22.23
CA THR A 157 -55.80 -22.89 21.83
C THR A 157 -55.69 -22.98 20.31
N PHE A 158 -54.70 -23.72 19.81
CA PHE A 158 -54.53 -24.02 18.40
C PHE A 158 -54.64 -25.52 18.17
N ASP A 159 -55.62 -25.96 17.38
CA ASP A 159 -55.83 -27.37 17.04
C ASP A 159 -55.51 -27.71 15.58
N GLY A 160 -55.16 -26.70 14.78
CA GLY A 160 -54.85 -26.81 13.35
C GLY A 160 -56.04 -26.57 12.42
N GLN A 161 -57.23 -26.22 12.92
CA GLN A 161 -58.40 -25.94 12.07
C GLN A 161 -58.41 -24.53 11.49
N THR A 162 -57.94 -23.53 12.25
CA THR A 162 -57.77 -22.16 11.76
C THR A 162 -56.42 -22.02 11.04
N SER A 163 -56.29 -21.09 10.09
CA SER A 163 -54.98 -20.80 9.47
C SER A 163 -53.95 -20.44 10.55
N TRP A 164 -52.75 -21.03 10.41
CA TRP A 164 -51.62 -20.77 11.30
C TRP A 164 -51.27 -19.27 11.35
N THR A 165 -51.32 -18.56 10.22
CA THR A 165 -51.06 -17.12 10.14
C THR A 165 -52.02 -16.31 11.00
N VAL A 166 -53.30 -16.70 11.01
CA VAL A 166 -54.34 -16.04 11.82
C VAL A 166 -54.08 -16.27 13.31
N PHE A 167 -53.79 -17.52 13.70
CA PHE A 167 -53.46 -17.85 15.09
C PHE A 167 -52.19 -17.13 15.56
N LYS A 168 -51.12 -17.14 14.76
CA LYS A 168 -49.85 -16.48 15.07
C LYS A 168 -50.04 -14.98 15.31
N THR A 169 -50.81 -14.31 14.46
CA THR A 169 -51.12 -12.88 14.62
C THR A 169 -51.83 -12.61 15.96
N GLN A 170 -52.82 -13.44 16.32
CA GLN A 170 -53.52 -13.31 17.60
C GLN A 170 -52.58 -13.59 18.79
N PHE A 171 -51.73 -14.60 18.67
CA PHE A 171 -50.73 -14.95 19.67
C PHE A 171 -49.70 -13.83 19.89
N ASP A 172 -49.25 -13.17 18.82
CA ASP A 172 -48.32 -12.03 18.89
C ASP A 172 -48.94 -10.81 19.58
N VAL A 173 -50.22 -10.53 19.32
CA VAL A 173 -50.96 -9.46 20.02
C VAL A 173 -51.09 -9.77 21.52
N VAL A 174 -51.46 -11.01 21.88
CA VAL A 174 -51.60 -11.45 23.27
C VAL A 174 -50.26 -11.41 23.99
N SER A 175 -49.20 -11.92 23.36
CA SER A 175 -47.87 -11.97 23.96
C SER A 175 -47.26 -10.58 24.16
N SER A 176 -47.48 -9.66 23.22
CA SER A 176 -47.04 -8.27 23.34
C SER A 176 -47.80 -7.53 24.44
N THR A 177 -49.12 -7.73 24.51
CA THR A 177 -49.98 -7.13 25.56
C THR A 177 -49.58 -7.64 26.96
N ASN A 178 -49.21 -8.92 27.06
CA ASN A 178 -48.77 -9.54 28.30
C ASN A 178 -47.27 -9.33 28.60
N GLY A 179 -46.49 -8.74 27.69
CA GLY A 179 -45.06 -8.51 27.86
C GLY A 179 -44.23 -9.79 27.99
N TRP A 180 -44.59 -10.86 27.25
CA TRP A 180 -43.87 -12.13 27.31
C TRP A 180 -42.49 -12.05 26.66
N THR A 181 -41.48 -12.60 27.34
CA THR A 181 -40.16 -12.87 26.75
C THR A 181 -40.26 -14.04 25.76
N ASP A 182 -39.28 -14.19 24.87
CA ASP A 182 -39.31 -15.25 23.85
C ASP A 182 -39.38 -16.66 24.46
N PHE A 183 -38.75 -16.87 25.62
CA PHE A 183 -38.87 -18.11 26.38
C PHE A 183 -40.31 -18.39 26.86
N VAL A 184 -40.99 -17.35 27.38
CA VAL A 184 -42.39 -17.46 27.83
C VAL A 184 -43.32 -17.64 26.63
N LYS A 185 -43.06 -16.95 25.52
CA LYS A 185 -43.78 -17.14 24.25
C LYS A 185 -43.67 -18.58 23.78
N ALA A 186 -42.47 -19.16 23.74
CA ALA A 186 -42.29 -20.56 23.33
C ALA A 186 -43.08 -21.51 24.22
N SER A 187 -42.98 -21.35 25.54
CA SER A 187 -43.69 -22.19 26.53
C SER A 187 -45.21 -22.09 26.38
N GLN A 188 -45.74 -20.87 26.22
CA GLN A 188 -47.18 -20.64 26.03
C GLN A 188 -47.67 -21.14 24.67
N LEU A 189 -46.85 -21.01 23.63
CA LEU A 189 -47.16 -21.54 22.30
C LEU A 189 -47.28 -23.06 22.36
N VAL A 190 -46.30 -23.75 22.94
CA VAL A 190 -46.35 -25.21 23.15
C VAL A 190 -47.58 -25.62 23.99
N ALA A 191 -47.86 -24.89 25.08
CA ALA A 191 -49.01 -25.17 25.95
C ALA A 191 -50.38 -24.91 25.28
N SER A 192 -50.41 -24.09 24.23
CA SER A 192 -51.63 -23.77 23.48
C SER A 192 -52.02 -24.83 22.45
N LEU A 193 -51.08 -25.69 22.04
CA LEU A 193 -51.31 -26.68 20.99
C LEU A 193 -52.22 -27.82 21.47
N ARG A 194 -53.19 -28.19 20.65
CA ARG A 194 -54.13 -29.30 20.87
C ARG A 194 -54.25 -30.12 19.59
N GLY A 195 -54.81 -31.34 19.70
CA GLY A 195 -55.11 -32.18 18.53
C GLY A 195 -53.93 -32.37 17.58
N SER A 196 -54.18 -32.20 16.28
CA SER A 196 -53.16 -32.41 15.23
C SER A 196 -52.01 -31.39 15.32
N ALA A 197 -52.25 -30.19 15.83
CA ALA A 197 -51.19 -29.20 16.03
C ALA A 197 -50.18 -29.64 17.10
N ALA A 198 -50.63 -30.32 18.16
CA ALA A 198 -49.74 -30.83 19.21
C ALA A 198 -48.81 -31.95 18.72
N GLU A 199 -49.19 -32.70 17.68
CA GLU A 199 -48.34 -33.76 17.11
C GLU A 199 -47.04 -33.23 16.49
N VAL A 200 -47.00 -31.94 16.10
CA VAL A 200 -45.77 -31.29 15.59
C VAL A 200 -44.64 -31.36 16.63
N LEU A 201 -44.98 -31.35 17.92
CA LEU A 201 -44.02 -31.40 19.01
C LEU A 201 -43.22 -32.71 19.04
N GLN A 202 -43.74 -33.81 18.49
CA GLN A 202 -43.03 -35.09 18.45
C GLN A 202 -41.77 -35.05 17.56
N GLY A 203 -41.71 -34.12 16.59
CA GLY A 203 -40.56 -33.95 15.70
C GLY A 203 -39.50 -32.98 16.23
N ILE A 204 -39.70 -32.37 17.41
CA ILE A 204 -38.81 -31.34 17.96
C ILE A 204 -38.09 -31.91 19.19
N PRO A 205 -36.75 -31.81 19.26
CA PRO A 205 -36.00 -32.15 20.48
C PRO A 205 -36.47 -31.35 21.71
N ALA A 206 -36.54 -31.98 22.87
CA ALA A 206 -37.12 -31.38 24.08
C ALA A 206 -36.37 -30.11 24.54
N ASP A 207 -35.05 -30.05 24.37
CA ASP A 207 -34.20 -28.90 24.66
C ASP A 207 -34.48 -27.69 23.76
N LYS A 208 -35.13 -27.91 22.61
CA LYS A 208 -35.48 -26.86 21.63
C LYS A 208 -36.94 -26.43 21.68
N LEU A 209 -37.77 -27.05 22.53
CA LEU A 209 -39.16 -26.63 22.72
C LEU A 209 -39.29 -25.26 23.41
N THR A 210 -38.20 -24.77 23.99
CA THR A 210 -38.09 -23.44 24.61
C THR A 210 -37.63 -22.35 23.63
N GLU A 211 -37.22 -22.74 22.41
CA GLU A 211 -36.85 -21.83 21.34
C GLU A 211 -38.08 -21.49 20.48
N LEU A 212 -38.57 -20.25 20.61
CA LEU A 212 -39.77 -19.78 19.91
C LEU A 212 -39.69 -20.03 18.40
N THR A 213 -38.57 -19.70 17.78
CA THR A 213 -38.37 -19.80 16.33
C THR A 213 -38.41 -21.25 15.82
N THR A 214 -37.97 -22.21 16.64
CA THR A 214 -37.97 -23.63 16.29
C THR A 214 -39.40 -24.17 16.27
N VAL A 215 -40.21 -23.83 17.28
CA VAL A 215 -41.62 -24.25 17.37
C VAL A 215 -42.46 -23.58 16.27
N GLU A 216 -42.27 -22.29 16.02
CA GLU A 216 -42.97 -21.57 14.95
C GLU A 216 -42.69 -22.16 13.56
N LYS A 217 -41.42 -22.46 13.24
CA LYS A 217 -41.06 -23.05 11.94
C LYS A 217 -41.72 -24.40 11.72
N ALA A 218 -41.81 -25.22 12.76
CA ALA A 218 -42.43 -26.53 12.67
C ALA A 218 -43.95 -26.41 12.43
N LEU A 219 -44.61 -25.45 13.08
CA LEU A 219 -46.03 -25.15 12.87
C LEU A 219 -46.30 -24.54 11.49
N GLU A 220 -45.46 -23.60 11.05
CA GLU A 220 -45.50 -23.02 9.71
C GLU A 220 -45.34 -24.10 8.62
N SER A 221 -44.41 -25.03 8.83
CA SER A 221 -44.16 -26.10 7.87
C SER A 221 -45.36 -27.05 7.70
N ARG A 222 -46.17 -27.26 8.75
CA ARG A 222 -47.29 -28.22 8.70
C ARG A 222 -48.65 -27.55 8.44
N PHE A 223 -48.85 -26.34 8.97
CA PHE A 223 -50.12 -25.61 8.95
C PHE A 223 -50.05 -24.25 8.24
N GLY A 224 -48.90 -23.89 7.68
CA GLY A 224 -48.78 -22.70 6.83
C GLY A 224 -49.68 -22.79 5.60
N ASP A 225 -49.99 -21.63 5.01
CA ASP A 225 -51.04 -21.47 4.00
C ASP A 225 -50.83 -22.32 2.72
N SER A 226 -49.59 -22.72 2.45
CA SER A 226 -49.22 -23.63 1.33
C SER A 226 -49.83 -25.03 1.46
N HIS A 227 -49.85 -25.60 2.67
CA HIS A 227 -50.39 -26.95 2.91
C HIS A 227 -51.92 -26.96 2.98
N LEU A 228 -52.52 -25.90 3.50
CA LEU A 228 -53.97 -25.72 3.52
C LEU A 228 -54.55 -25.65 2.09
N THR A 229 -53.81 -25.02 1.17
CA THR A 229 -54.15 -25.00 -0.27
C THR A 229 -54.13 -26.41 -0.89
N GLN A 230 -53.18 -27.27 -0.51
CA GLN A 230 -53.12 -28.66 -0.99
C GLN A 230 -54.23 -29.54 -0.38
N PHE A 231 -54.56 -29.32 0.90
CA PHE A 231 -55.65 -29.98 1.59
C PHE A 231 -56.99 -29.63 0.94
N TYR A 232 -57.34 -28.35 0.81
CA TYR A 232 -58.57 -27.92 0.13
C TYR A 232 -58.62 -28.35 -1.34
N ARG A 233 -57.49 -28.33 -2.05
CA ARG A 233 -57.42 -28.85 -3.43
C ARG A 233 -57.76 -30.34 -3.50
N THR A 234 -57.40 -31.11 -2.49
CA THR A 234 -57.70 -32.55 -2.41
C THR A 234 -59.15 -32.79 -2.01
N GLU A 235 -59.66 -32.03 -1.05
CA GLU A 235 -61.07 -32.09 -0.62
C GLU A 235 -62.03 -31.70 -1.76
N LEU A 236 -61.71 -30.63 -2.50
CA LEU A 236 -62.47 -30.24 -3.68
C LEU A 236 -62.42 -31.29 -4.81
N LYS A 237 -61.33 -32.05 -4.93
CA LYS A 237 -61.22 -33.15 -5.91
C LYS A 237 -62.08 -34.36 -5.55
N THR A 238 -62.32 -34.60 -4.27
CA THR A 238 -63.09 -35.75 -3.78
C THR A 238 -64.54 -35.38 -3.47
N ARG A 239 -64.88 -34.10 -3.47
CA ARG A 239 -66.25 -33.60 -3.28
C ARG A 239 -67.12 -33.86 -4.50
N SER A 240 -68.07 -34.77 -4.36
CA SER A 240 -69.16 -35.03 -5.32
C SER A 240 -70.52 -34.79 -4.66
N GLN A 241 -71.55 -34.52 -5.46
CA GLN A 241 -72.93 -34.33 -4.98
C GLN A 241 -73.40 -35.61 -4.28
N LYS A 242 -73.84 -35.50 -3.02
CA LYS A 242 -74.38 -36.66 -2.28
C LYS A 242 -75.83 -36.94 -2.70
N PRO A 243 -76.34 -38.18 -2.60
CA PRO A 243 -77.74 -38.48 -2.89
C PRO A 243 -78.67 -37.68 -1.97
N GLY A 244 -79.54 -36.83 -2.57
CA GLY A 244 -80.46 -35.96 -1.83
C GLY A 244 -79.93 -34.56 -1.51
N GLU A 245 -78.69 -34.25 -1.86
CA GLU A 245 -78.12 -32.91 -1.72
C GLU A 245 -78.53 -31.99 -2.89
N SER A 246 -78.99 -30.77 -2.59
CA SER A 246 -79.33 -29.80 -3.64
C SER A 246 -78.07 -29.17 -4.26
N LEU A 247 -78.15 -28.76 -5.53
CA LEU A 247 -77.03 -28.12 -6.22
C LEU A 247 -76.58 -26.81 -5.55
N GLN A 248 -77.47 -26.13 -4.85
CA GLN A 248 -77.17 -24.89 -4.13
C GLN A 248 -76.29 -25.15 -2.90
N VAL A 249 -76.52 -26.26 -2.19
CA VAL A 249 -75.72 -26.66 -1.03
C VAL A 249 -74.32 -27.08 -1.49
N LEU A 250 -74.21 -27.86 -2.57
CA LEU A 250 -72.92 -28.21 -3.16
C LEU A 250 -72.14 -26.97 -3.64
N ALA A 251 -72.81 -25.99 -4.25
CA ALA A 251 -72.17 -24.77 -4.75
C ALA A 251 -71.68 -23.84 -3.64
N ALA A 252 -72.31 -23.86 -2.46
CA ALA A 252 -71.88 -23.08 -1.31
C ALA A 252 -70.55 -23.59 -0.70
N ASP A 253 -70.31 -24.91 -0.78
CA ASP A 253 -69.10 -25.55 -0.26
C ASP A 253 -67.86 -25.39 -1.17
N VAL A 254 -68.04 -25.05 -2.46
CA VAL A 254 -66.99 -25.04 -3.50
C VAL A 254 -66.54 -23.61 -3.85
N LYS A 255 -66.61 -22.69 -2.89
CA LYS A 255 -66.45 -21.24 -3.14
C LYS A 255 -65.02 -20.71 -2.97
#